data_AF-A0A1E5XUG0-F1
#
_entry.id   AF-A0A1E5XUG0-F1
#
_cell.length_a   1.000
_cell.length_b   1.000
_cell.length_c   1.000
_cell.angle_alpha   90.00
_cell.angle_beta   90.00
_cell.angle_gamma   90.00
#
_symmetry.space_group_name_H-M   'P 1'
#
loop_
_entity.id
_entity.type
_entity.pdbx_description
1 polymer ?
#
loop_
_entity_poly.entity_id
_entity_poly.type
_entity_poly.pdbx_seq_one_letter_code
_entity_poly.pdbx_strand_id
1 'polypeptide(L)'
;MMDFLAPGLQYLRADRITPTVTLPKSQHAVRHNRFLGARGEYTAHYLLEFGGETSTPQLLRVGDAKVGSLLGQVNAWLQEFSPGVRVEPESIPMTDLVRLVFSYRGDGAAYSEPLRPTNVGFGLTHSLPIVTACLSATPRTTIIVENPEAQLHPKGQVAIGRLLALTAANGVQVLIETHSDHVLNGIRLAVKDGFLPADSTKCHFFARNSGQRAEFETPAMTQDGRLSYWPSGFFDEWERSLDRLLD
;
A
#
# COMPACT_ATOMS: atom_id res chain seq x y z
N MET A 1 -9.34 -25.08 14.25
CA MET A 1 -9.68 -23.64 14.29
C MET A 1 -8.37 -22.93 14.02
N MET A 2 -8.12 -22.48 12.79
CA MET A 2 -6.91 -21.71 12.51
C MET A 2 -7.10 -20.33 13.15
N ASP A 3 -6.16 -19.91 13.99
CA ASP A 3 -6.14 -18.55 14.53
C ASP A 3 -6.12 -17.59 13.34
N PHE A 4 -7.25 -16.92 13.10
CA PHE A 4 -7.44 -15.99 11.97
C PHE A 4 -6.46 -14.80 12.01
N LEU A 5 -5.88 -14.54 13.19
CA LEU A 5 -4.84 -13.54 13.41
C LEU A 5 -3.54 -14.24 13.84
N ALA A 6 -2.72 -14.57 12.86
CA ALA A 6 -1.37 -15.09 13.04
C ALA A 6 -0.43 -14.03 13.66
N PRO A 7 0.78 -14.39 14.16
CA PRO A 7 1.74 -13.41 14.65
C PRO A 7 2.18 -12.44 13.55
N GLY A 8 2.11 -11.13 13.84
CA GLY A 8 2.50 -10.06 12.92
C GLY A 8 1.30 -9.45 12.18
N LEU A 9 0.44 -8.72 12.91
CA LEU A 9 -0.66 -7.95 12.34
C LEU A 9 -0.19 -6.53 11.96
N GLN A 10 -0.50 -6.10 10.74
CA GLN A 10 -0.52 -4.70 10.35
C GLN A 10 -1.95 -4.30 10.03
N TYR A 11 -2.49 -3.34 10.77
CA TYR A 11 -3.77 -2.72 10.45
C TYR A 11 -3.52 -1.26 10.12
N LEU A 12 -3.99 -0.83 8.94
CA LEU A 12 -3.86 0.53 8.43
C LEU A 12 -5.24 1.07 8.05
N ARG A 13 -5.79 1.91 8.92
CA ARG A 13 -7.13 2.52 8.78
C ARG A 13 -7.18 3.56 7.66
N ALA A 14 -8.35 4.03 7.28
CA ALA A 14 -8.49 5.02 6.20
C ALA A 14 -7.84 6.39 6.53
N ASP A 15 -7.93 6.85 7.78
CA ASP A 15 -7.39 8.13 8.24
C ASP A 15 -5.91 8.06 8.69
N ARG A 16 -5.07 7.44 7.84
CA ARG A 16 -3.62 7.36 8.06
C ARG A 16 -2.99 8.74 8.20
N ILE A 17 -1.74 8.69 8.62
CA ILE A 17 -0.88 9.83 8.77
C ILE A 17 -0.90 10.73 7.54
N THR A 18 -0.92 12.03 7.83
CA THR A 18 -0.83 13.11 6.86
C THR A 18 0.59 13.69 6.90
N PRO A 19 1.01 14.43 5.87
CA PRO A 19 2.29 15.13 5.88
C PRO A 19 2.46 16.00 7.12
N THR A 20 3.49 15.70 7.90
CA THR A 20 3.87 16.42 9.13
C THR A 20 5.38 16.57 9.19
N VAL A 21 5.86 17.56 9.94
CA VAL A 21 7.30 17.86 10.06
C VAL A 21 8.02 16.83 10.93
N THR A 22 7.35 16.29 11.94
CA THR A 22 7.90 15.31 12.87
C THR A 22 6.92 14.18 13.17
N LEU A 23 7.48 13.01 13.44
CA LEU A 23 6.77 11.75 13.68
C LEU A 23 7.26 11.13 14.98
N PRO A 24 6.37 10.51 15.78
CA PRO A 24 6.75 9.92 17.05
C PRO A 24 7.57 8.63 16.88
N LYS A 25 8.43 8.35 17.85
CA LYS A 25 9.01 7.03 18.08
C LYS A 25 8.13 6.24 19.05
N SER A 26 8.17 4.91 18.92
CA SER A 26 7.59 4.00 19.90
C SER A 26 8.42 2.73 19.94
N GLN A 27 9.12 2.52 21.06
CA GLN A 27 9.94 1.33 21.28
C GLN A 27 9.08 0.07 21.40
N HIS A 28 7.92 0.19 22.04
CA HIS A 28 6.99 -0.92 22.18
C HIS A 28 6.37 -1.31 20.84
N ALA A 29 5.78 -0.35 20.11
CA ALA A 29 5.15 -0.67 18.83
C ALA A 29 6.16 -1.17 17.79
N VAL A 30 7.30 -0.48 17.64
CA VAL A 30 8.28 -0.80 16.59
C VAL A 30 9.19 -1.97 16.97
N ARG A 31 9.93 -1.88 18.08
CA ARG A 31 10.94 -2.92 18.39
C ARG A 31 10.33 -4.22 18.89
N HIS A 32 9.29 -4.15 19.72
CA HIS A 32 8.69 -5.36 20.29
C HIS A 32 7.67 -5.97 19.34
N ASN A 33 6.77 -5.15 18.79
CA ASN A 33 5.63 -5.66 18.03
C ASN A 33 5.83 -5.59 16.51
N ARG A 34 6.90 -4.95 16.02
CA ARG A 34 7.12 -4.64 14.60
C ARG A 34 5.89 -4.02 13.93
N PHE A 35 5.15 -3.19 14.67
CA PHE A 35 3.88 -2.59 14.26
C PHE A 35 4.07 -1.11 13.88
N LEU A 36 3.48 -0.70 12.75
CA LEU A 36 3.60 0.66 12.22
C LEU A 36 2.69 1.68 12.90
N GLY A 37 1.78 1.24 13.78
CA GLY A 37 0.68 2.06 14.27
C GLY A 37 -0.50 2.01 13.32
N ALA A 38 -1.72 2.15 13.86
CA ALA A 38 -2.94 1.99 13.04
C ALA A 38 -3.05 3.07 11.95
N ARG A 39 -2.46 4.25 12.19
CA ARG A 39 -2.39 5.34 11.21
C ARG A 39 -1.06 5.35 10.47
N GLY A 40 -0.18 4.37 10.71
CA GLY A 40 1.19 4.35 10.20
C GLY A 40 2.11 5.38 10.87
N GLU A 41 1.74 5.91 12.04
CA GLU A 41 2.43 6.99 12.73
C GLU A 41 3.88 6.65 13.13
N TYR A 42 4.22 5.37 13.23
CA TYR A 42 5.56 4.90 13.58
C TYR A 42 6.37 4.46 12.36
N THR A 43 5.87 4.65 11.13
CA THR A 43 6.57 4.20 9.92
C THR A 43 7.97 4.79 9.78
N ALA A 44 8.17 6.06 10.12
CA ALA A 44 9.50 6.67 10.09
C ALA A 44 10.45 6.06 11.12
N HIS A 45 9.98 5.77 12.34
CA HIS A 45 10.76 5.06 13.36
C HIS A 45 11.07 3.63 12.93
N TYR A 46 10.11 2.94 12.30
CA TYR A 46 10.30 1.60 11.75
C TYR A 46 11.39 1.58 10.69
N LEU A 47 11.38 2.53 9.76
CA LEU A 47 12.41 2.63 8.71
C LEU A 47 13.78 3.04 9.27
N LEU A 48 13.85 3.85 10.34
CA LEU A 48 15.12 4.09 11.03
C LEU A 48 15.71 2.80 11.61
N GLU A 49 14.87 2.01 12.27
CA GLU A 49 15.31 0.82 13.00
C GLU A 49 15.62 -0.35 12.05
N PHE A 50 14.75 -0.59 11.08
CA PHE A 50 14.75 -1.79 10.25
C PHE A 50 15.02 -1.52 8.77
N GLY A 51 15.25 -0.26 8.36
CA GLY A 51 15.45 0.11 6.96
C GLY A 51 16.66 -0.56 6.31
N GLY A 52 17.65 -0.98 7.10
CA GLY A 52 18.81 -1.74 6.66
C GLY A 52 18.59 -3.25 6.54
N GLU A 53 17.51 -3.81 7.09
CA GLU A 53 17.20 -5.23 6.98
C GLU A 53 16.81 -5.61 5.56
N THR A 54 16.95 -6.89 5.19
CA THR A 54 16.54 -7.37 3.87
C THR A 54 15.01 -7.42 3.79
N SER A 55 14.45 -6.84 2.74
CA SER A 55 13.02 -6.93 2.44
C SER A 55 12.64 -8.33 1.94
N THR A 56 11.34 -8.59 1.79
CA THR A 56 10.82 -9.82 1.17
C THR A 56 11.41 -10.02 -0.23
N PRO A 57 12.22 -11.09 -0.48
CA PRO A 57 12.99 -11.26 -1.72
C PRO A 57 12.17 -11.29 -3.01
N GLN A 58 10.91 -11.71 -2.92
CA GLN A 58 10.00 -11.84 -4.05
C GLN A 58 9.26 -10.54 -4.41
N LEU A 59 9.36 -9.50 -3.56
CA LEU A 59 8.84 -8.16 -3.82
C LEU A 59 9.92 -7.19 -4.34
N LEU A 60 11.13 -7.70 -4.56
CA LEU A 60 12.28 -6.92 -5.01
C LEU A 60 12.02 -6.35 -6.40
N ARG A 61 12.07 -5.03 -6.52
CA ARG A 61 12.18 -4.38 -7.83
C ARG A 61 13.63 -4.41 -8.31
N VAL A 62 13.82 -4.97 -9.50
CA VAL A 62 15.10 -5.03 -10.20
C VAL A 62 15.39 -3.65 -10.81
N GLY A 63 16.55 -3.06 -10.48
CA GLY A 63 17.03 -1.85 -11.18
C GLY A 63 17.89 -0.88 -10.38
N ASP A 64 17.78 -0.81 -9.04
CA ASP A 64 18.40 0.32 -8.30
C ASP A 64 18.98 0.01 -6.92
N ALA A 65 18.87 -1.22 -6.40
CA ALA A 65 19.28 -1.52 -5.03
C ALA A 65 20.68 -2.13 -4.96
N LYS A 66 21.57 -1.52 -4.15
CA LYS A 66 22.55 -2.28 -3.37
C LYS A 66 21.75 -3.28 -2.54
N VAL A 67 21.74 -4.52 -3.03
CA VAL A 67 20.91 -5.68 -2.69
C VAL A 67 20.00 -5.52 -1.45
N GLY A 68 18.71 -5.30 -1.71
CA GLY A 68 17.61 -5.82 -0.89
C GLY A 68 17.23 -5.11 0.40
N SER A 69 17.83 -3.97 0.79
CA SER A 69 17.40 -3.31 2.04
C SER A 69 15.94 -2.83 1.98
N LEU A 70 15.24 -2.89 3.11
CA LEU A 70 13.84 -2.46 3.23
C LEU A 70 13.66 -1.02 2.75
N LEU A 71 14.52 -0.09 3.20
CA LEU A 71 14.45 1.30 2.79
C LEU A 71 14.76 1.46 1.29
N GLY A 72 15.66 0.65 0.74
CA GLY A 72 15.95 0.64 -0.69
C GLY A 72 14.73 0.23 -1.51
N GLN A 73 14.00 -0.80 -1.07
CA GLN A 73 12.82 -1.30 -1.76
C GLN A 73 11.59 -0.41 -1.56
N VAL A 74 11.45 0.21 -0.39
CA VAL A 74 10.45 1.26 -0.17
C VAL A 74 10.66 2.37 -1.18
N ASN A 75 11.89 2.85 -1.34
CA ASN A 75 12.21 3.87 -2.34
C ASN A 75 11.97 3.40 -3.77
N ALA A 76 12.34 2.17 -4.12
CA ALA A 76 12.08 1.61 -5.45
C ALA A 76 10.58 1.51 -5.79
N TRP A 77 9.73 1.23 -4.80
CA TRP A 77 8.29 1.24 -4.96
C TRP A 77 7.72 2.66 -5.02
N LEU A 78 8.24 3.60 -4.22
CA LEU A 78 7.79 5.00 -4.25
C LEU A 78 7.94 5.65 -5.65
N GLN A 79 8.88 5.18 -6.47
CA GLN A 79 9.03 5.62 -7.87
C GLN A 79 7.78 5.39 -8.73
N GLU A 80 6.95 4.39 -8.42
CA GLU A 80 5.68 4.17 -9.15
C GLU A 80 4.62 5.23 -8.85
N PHE A 81 4.73 5.86 -7.67
CA PHE A 81 3.85 6.92 -7.21
C PHE A 81 4.38 8.31 -7.58
N SER A 82 5.70 8.49 -7.63
CA SER A 82 6.32 9.74 -8.03
C SER A 82 7.72 9.48 -8.57
N PRO A 83 7.94 9.59 -9.90
CA PRO A 83 9.25 9.35 -10.48
C PRO A 83 10.34 10.26 -9.90
N GLY A 84 11.50 9.68 -9.67
CA GLY A 84 12.66 10.33 -9.08
C GLY A 84 12.64 10.43 -7.54
N VAL A 85 11.53 10.12 -6.87
CA VAL A 85 11.40 10.35 -5.43
C VAL A 85 12.25 9.39 -4.60
N ARG A 86 12.77 9.90 -3.48
CA ARG A 86 13.37 9.15 -2.40
C ARG A 86 12.91 9.71 -1.06
N VAL A 87 12.74 8.84 -0.08
CA VAL A 87 12.51 9.16 1.32
C VAL A 87 13.64 8.59 2.18
N GLU A 88 14.07 9.38 3.16
CA GLU A 88 15.00 8.96 4.21
C GLU A 88 14.45 9.38 5.57
N PRO A 89 14.44 8.49 6.56
CA PRO A 89 14.11 8.87 7.92
C PRO A 89 15.35 9.37 8.66
N GLU A 90 15.22 10.45 9.41
CA GLU A 90 16.29 11.06 10.19
C GLU A 90 15.91 11.16 11.66
N SER A 91 16.77 10.65 12.55
CA SER A 91 16.57 10.79 13.99
C SER A 91 16.85 12.23 14.43
N ILE A 92 15.99 12.78 15.29
CA ILE A 92 16.28 14.04 15.98
C ILE A 92 16.99 13.72 17.31
N PRO A 93 18.25 14.16 17.52
CA PRO A 93 19.00 13.87 18.74
C PRO A 93 18.25 14.30 20.01
N MET A 94 18.38 13.52 21.08
CA MET A 94 17.78 13.80 22.39
C MET A 94 16.25 13.97 22.38
N THR A 95 15.55 13.33 21.43
CA THR A 95 14.08 13.34 21.36
C THR A 95 13.51 11.99 20.92
N ASP A 96 12.23 11.77 21.22
CA ASP A 96 11.43 10.67 20.70
C ASP A 96 10.76 11.00 19.36
N LEU A 97 11.44 11.80 18.53
CA LEU A 97 10.93 12.25 17.23
C LEU A 97 11.84 11.83 16.07
N VAL A 98 11.21 11.65 14.92
CA VAL A 98 11.83 11.32 13.62
C VAL A 98 11.34 12.32 12.58
N ARG A 99 12.21 12.69 11.64
CA ARG A 99 11.83 13.43 10.44
C ARG A 99 11.84 12.49 9.25
N LEU A 100 10.91 12.68 8.33
CA LEU A 100 11.05 12.15 6.98
C LEU A 100 11.59 13.26 6.09
N VAL A 101 12.59 12.93 5.30
CA VAL A 101 13.20 13.82 4.33
C VAL A 101 12.98 13.24 2.94
N PHE A 102 12.39 14.04 2.06
CA PHE A 102 12.17 13.67 0.67
C PHE A 102 13.19 14.36 -0.23
N SER A 103 13.59 13.71 -1.30
CA SER A 103 14.41 14.30 -2.36
C SER A 103 14.02 13.72 -3.71
N TYR A 104 14.36 14.42 -4.79
CA TYR A 104 14.02 14.00 -6.15
C TYR A 104 15.27 13.93 -7.02
N ARG A 105 15.30 12.95 -7.93
CA ARG A 105 16.33 12.82 -8.95
C ARG A 105 15.70 12.84 -10.34
N GLY A 106 16.15 13.77 -11.18
CA GLY A 106 15.80 13.80 -12.62
C GLY A 106 16.78 12.97 -13.47
N ASP A 107 16.55 12.95 -14.78
CA ASP A 107 17.24 12.07 -15.75
C ASP A 107 18.76 12.27 -15.89
N GLY A 108 19.38 13.25 -15.22
CA GLY A 108 20.83 13.50 -15.31
C GLY A 108 21.48 14.20 -14.12
N ALA A 109 20.82 14.31 -12.97
CA ALA A 109 21.28 15.17 -11.87
C ALA A 109 21.54 14.41 -10.56
N ALA A 110 22.30 15.06 -9.66
CA ALA A 110 22.30 14.79 -8.23
C ALA A 110 20.87 14.94 -7.66
N TYR A 111 20.63 14.38 -6.48
CA TYR A 111 19.36 14.60 -5.78
C TYR A 111 19.14 16.10 -5.53
N SER A 112 17.87 16.51 -5.59
CA SER A 112 17.43 17.85 -5.21
C SER A 112 17.77 18.14 -3.74
N GLU A 113 17.65 19.42 -3.38
CA GLU A 113 17.65 19.80 -1.97
C GLU A 113 16.59 19.01 -1.17
N PRO A 114 16.89 18.66 0.09
CA PRO A 114 15.96 18.02 1.02
C PRO A 114 14.64 18.79 1.16
N LEU A 115 13.53 18.07 1.01
CA LEU A 115 12.17 18.57 1.17
C LEU A 115 11.50 17.93 2.39
N ARG A 116 10.68 18.73 3.07
CA ARG A 116 9.83 18.26 4.17
C ARG A 116 8.61 17.53 3.59
N PRO A 117 7.96 16.64 4.36
CA PRO A 117 6.75 15.96 3.91
C PRO A 117 5.64 16.94 3.50
N THR A 118 5.54 18.09 4.18
CA THR A 118 4.58 19.16 3.88
C THR A 118 4.81 19.88 2.56
N ASN A 119 5.97 19.65 1.91
CA ASN A 119 6.38 20.30 0.67
C ASN A 119 6.42 19.32 -0.51
N VAL A 120 5.87 18.11 -0.34
CA VAL A 120 5.76 17.10 -1.41
C VAL A 120 4.30 16.64 -1.55
N GLY A 121 4.02 15.85 -2.57
CA GLY A 121 2.69 15.30 -2.80
C GLY A 121 2.19 14.48 -1.60
N PHE A 122 0.97 14.78 -1.14
CA PHE A 122 0.36 14.17 0.05
C PHE A 122 0.37 12.63 0.00
N GLY A 123 0.09 12.07 -1.18
CA GLY A 123 0.03 10.63 -1.42
C GLY A 123 1.30 9.87 -1.03
N LEU A 124 2.48 10.51 -1.07
CA LEU A 124 3.74 9.86 -0.68
C LEU A 124 3.79 9.53 0.81
N THR A 125 3.41 10.48 1.66
CA THR A 125 3.39 10.23 3.11
C THR A 125 2.27 9.26 3.48
N HIS A 126 1.14 9.37 2.79
CA HIS A 126 -0.05 8.58 3.08
C HIS A 126 0.07 7.11 2.63
N SER A 127 0.81 6.83 1.55
CA SER A 127 1.05 5.46 1.05
C SER A 127 2.26 4.77 1.69
N LEU A 128 3.20 5.53 2.25
CA LEU A 128 4.44 5.02 2.86
C LEU A 128 4.21 3.91 3.90
N PRO A 129 3.21 3.98 4.82
CA PRO A 129 2.92 2.90 5.74
C PRO A 129 2.50 1.60 5.05
N ILE A 130 1.71 1.69 3.97
CA ILE A 130 1.25 0.51 3.21
C ILE A 130 2.43 -0.15 2.51
N VAL A 131 3.26 0.66 1.84
CA VAL A 131 4.46 0.17 1.15
C VAL A 131 5.43 -0.48 2.15
N THR A 132 5.64 0.14 3.31
CA THR A 132 6.51 -0.39 4.36
C THR A 132 5.94 -1.68 4.95
N ALA A 133 4.63 -1.75 5.22
CA ALA A 133 3.97 -2.96 5.72
C ALA A 133 4.16 -4.14 4.76
N CYS A 134 3.96 -3.91 3.46
CA CYS A 134 4.11 -4.94 2.44
C CYS A 134 5.54 -5.48 2.36
N LEU A 135 6.53 -4.57 2.33
CA LEU A 135 7.94 -4.94 2.10
C LEU A 135 8.65 -5.50 3.34
N SER A 136 8.09 -5.27 4.53
CA SER A 136 8.58 -5.84 5.79
C SER A 136 7.81 -7.08 6.25
N ALA A 137 6.74 -7.44 5.55
CA ALA A 137 5.91 -8.58 5.90
C ALA A 137 6.62 -9.91 5.64
N THR A 138 6.41 -10.84 6.55
CA THR A 138 6.90 -12.23 6.44
C THR A 138 5.72 -13.17 6.19
N PRO A 139 5.93 -14.38 5.64
CA PRO A 139 4.84 -15.33 5.46
C PRO A 139 4.07 -15.56 6.77
N ARG A 140 2.74 -15.60 6.66
CA ARG A 140 1.76 -15.63 7.77
C ARG A 140 1.49 -14.30 8.48
N THR A 141 2.11 -13.19 8.09
CA THR A 141 1.65 -11.85 8.49
C THR A 141 0.23 -11.61 7.95
N THR A 142 -0.61 -10.91 8.71
CA THR A 142 -1.90 -10.39 8.24
C THR A 142 -1.79 -8.87 8.06
N ILE A 143 -2.12 -8.37 6.87
CA ILE A 143 -2.20 -6.95 6.56
C ILE A 143 -3.65 -6.60 6.25
N ILE A 144 -4.21 -5.63 6.96
CA ILE A 144 -5.53 -5.08 6.73
C ILE A 144 -5.37 -3.61 6.36
N VAL A 145 -5.88 -3.21 5.19
CA VAL A 145 -5.77 -1.83 4.69
C VAL A 145 -7.13 -1.32 4.25
N GLU A 146 -7.51 -0.15 4.79
CA GLU A 146 -8.71 0.59 4.39
C GLU A 146 -8.34 1.71 3.41
N ASN A 147 -9.14 1.91 2.37
CA ASN A 147 -8.95 2.90 1.29
C ASN A 147 -7.47 3.12 0.88
N PRO A 148 -6.73 2.11 0.40
CA PRO A 148 -5.34 2.27 -0.04
C PRO A 148 -5.17 3.29 -1.18
N GLU A 149 -6.24 3.61 -1.90
CA GLU A 149 -6.31 4.59 -2.98
C GLU A 149 -6.21 6.06 -2.54
N ALA A 150 -6.45 6.34 -1.26
CA ALA A 150 -6.60 7.71 -0.79
C ALA A 150 -5.37 8.56 -1.12
N GLN A 151 -5.60 9.73 -1.72
CA GLN A 151 -4.58 10.73 -2.07
C GLN A 151 -3.57 10.27 -3.15
N LEU A 152 -3.82 9.14 -3.81
CA LEU A 152 -3.04 8.66 -4.95
C LEU A 152 -3.73 8.99 -6.27
N HIS A 153 -2.93 9.36 -7.27
CA HIS A 153 -3.41 9.43 -8.66
C HIS A 153 -3.68 8.01 -9.21
N PRO A 154 -4.48 7.85 -10.28
CA PRO A 154 -4.85 6.55 -10.84
C PRO A 154 -3.70 5.55 -11.03
N LYS A 155 -2.57 5.98 -11.62
CA LYS A 155 -1.39 5.12 -11.77
C LYS A 155 -0.85 4.58 -10.43
N GLY A 156 -0.85 5.38 -9.37
CA GLY A 156 -0.39 4.98 -8.04
C GLY A 156 -1.38 4.02 -7.36
N GLN A 157 -2.68 4.19 -7.64
CA GLN A 157 -3.72 3.25 -7.19
C GLN A 157 -3.54 1.86 -7.84
N VAL A 158 -3.22 1.79 -9.13
CA VAL A 158 -2.85 0.52 -9.78
C VAL A 158 -1.59 -0.07 -9.16
N ALA A 159 -0.57 0.74 -8.91
CA ALA A 159 0.69 0.29 -8.31
C ALA A 159 0.51 -0.27 -6.89
N ILE A 160 -0.29 0.39 -6.03
CA ILE A 160 -0.54 -0.10 -4.67
C ILE A 160 -1.36 -1.39 -4.67
N GLY A 161 -2.36 -1.51 -5.55
CA GLY A 161 -3.12 -2.74 -5.73
C GLY A 161 -2.24 -3.90 -6.17
N ARG A 162 -1.30 -3.65 -7.09
CA ARG A 162 -0.31 -4.65 -7.52
C ARG A 162 0.64 -5.05 -6.38
N LEU A 163 1.16 -4.09 -5.61
CA LEU A 163 2.03 -4.39 -4.46
C LEU A 163 1.32 -5.27 -3.44
N LEU A 164 0.08 -4.95 -3.09
CA LEU A 164 -0.73 -5.74 -2.16
C LEU A 164 -0.97 -7.17 -2.67
N ALA A 165 -1.28 -7.33 -3.97
CA ALA A 165 -1.44 -8.64 -4.59
C ALA A 165 -0.15 -9.47 -4.58
N LEU A 166 0.99 -8.86 -4.93
CA LEU A 166 2.29 -9.52 -4.86
C LEU A 166 2.66 -9.88 -3.42
N THR A 167 2.26 -9.07 -2.45
CA THR A 167 2.46 -9.36 -1.03
C THR A 167 1.66 -10.59 -0.63
N ALA A 168 0.40 -10.68 -1.06
CA ALA A 168 -0.45 -11.85 -0.83
C ALA A 168 0.14 -13.14 -1.44
N ALA A 169 0.69 -13.04 -2.66
CA ALA A 169 1.36 -14.15 -3.33
C ALA A 169 2.57 -14.71 -2.55
N ASN A 170 3.11 -13.93 -1.61
CA ASN A 170 4.23 -14.33 -0.74
C ASN A 170 3.79 -14.91 0.61
N GLY A 171 2.57 -15.44 0.69
CA GLY A 171 2.07 -16.13 1.87
C GLY A 171 1.63 -15.20 2.99
N VAL A 172 1.43 -13.91 2.68
CA VAL A 172 0.83 -12.91 3.58
C VAL A 172 -0.69 -12.91 3.36
N GLN A 173 -1.48 -12.82 4.43
CA GLN A 173 -2.91 -12.60 4.29
C GLN A 173 -3.16 -11.11 4.12
N VAL A 174 -3.80 -10.71 3.03
CA VAL A 174 -4.08 -9.30 2.74
C VAL A 174 -5.59 -9.09 2.64
N LEU A 175 -6.15 -8.24 3.50
CA LEU A 175 -7.53 -7.77 3.45
C LEU A 175 -7.54 -6.29 3.06
N ILE A 176 -8.35 -5.96 2.07
CA ILE A 176 -8.43 -4.62 1.49
C ILE A 176 -9.88 -4.19 1.48
N GLU A 177 -10.16 -3.02 2.03
CA GLU A 177 -11.40 -2.27 1.79
C GLU A 177 -11.06 -1.13 0.83
N THR A 178 -11.76 -1.04 -0.29
CA THR A 178 -11.47 -0.07 -1.35
C THR A 178 -12.73 0.25 -2.15
N HIS A 179 -12.79 1.49 -2.63
CA HIS A 179 -13.79 1.95 -3.59
C HIS A 179 -13.18 2.21 -4.97
N SER A 180 -11.91 1.83 -5.18
CA SER A 180 -11.15 2.13 -6.38
C SER A 180 -11.13 0.96 -7.36
N ASP A 181 -11.60 1.21 -8.58
CA ASP A 181 -11.42 0.31 -9.72
C ASP A 181 -9.95 0.16 -10.08
N HIS A 182 -9.15 1.21 -9.94
CA HIS A 182 -7.71 1.17 -10.18
C HIS A 182 -6.97 0.24 -9.21
N VAL A 183 -7.32 0.23 -7.92
CA VAL A 183 -6.78 -0.73 -6.95
C VAL A 183 -7.16 -2.15 -7.34
N LEU A 184 -8.44 -2.39 -7.64
CA LEU A 184 -8.90 -3.71 -8.10
C LEU A 184 -8.17 -4.13 -9.39
N ASN A 185 -7.97 -3.21 -10.34
CA ASN A 185 -7.28 -3.47 -11.59
C ASN A 185 -5.79 -3.83 -11.35
N GLY A 186 -5.13 -3.21 -10.38
CA GLY A 186 -3.78 -3.61 -9.96
C GLY A 186 -3.72 -5.08 -9.49
N ILE A 187 -4.72 -5.52 -8.73
CA ILE A 187 -4.84 -6.91 -8.27
C ILE A 187 -5.17 -7.85 -9.43
N ARG A 188 -6.15 -7.49 -10.27
CA ARG A 188 -6.55 -8.27 -11.46
C ARG A 188 -5.41 -8.48 -12.43
N LEU A 189 -4.58 -7.46 -12.64
CA LEU A 189 -3.37 -7.57 -13.46
C LEU A 189 -2.37 -8.55 -12.85
N ALA A 190 -2.15 -8.53 -11.53
CA ALA A 190 -1.27 -9.50 -10.87
C ALA A 190 -1.77 -10.95 -11.01
N VAL A 191 -3.09 -11.17 -10.99
CA VAL A 191 -3.69 -12.48 -11.28
C VAL A 191 -3.47 -12.88 -12.73
N LYS A 192 -3.80 -12.00 -13.68
CA LYS A 192 -3.63 -12.22 -15.12
C LYS A 192 -2.18 -12.53 -15.50
N ASP A 193 -1.23 -11.87 -14.86
CA ASP A 193 0.21 -12.06 -15.08
C ASP A 193 0.75 -13.32 -14.38
N GLY A 194 -0.10 -14.08 -13.66
CA GLY A 194 0.25 -15.34 -13.01
C GLY A 194 0.99 -15.20 -11.69
N PHE A 195 1.06 -14.00 -11.10
CA PHE A 195 1.71 -13.79 -9.81
C PHE A 195 0.83 -14.23 -8.63
N LEU A 196 -0.49 -14.02 -8.73
CA LEU A 196 -1.45 -14.37 -7.67
C LEU A 196 -2.48 -15.36 -8.21
N PRO A 197 -2.66 -16.54 -7.58
CA PRO A 197 -3.69 -17.49 -8.01
C PRO A 197 -5.11 -16.91 -7.88
N ALA A 198 -5.92 -17.10 -8.92
CA ALA A 198 -7.29 -16.58 -8.95
C ALA A 198 -8.18 -17.15 -7.84
N ASP A 199 -8.01 -18.43 -7.50
CA ASP A 199 -8.73 -19.12 -6.43
C ASP A 199 -8.40 -18.59 -5.03
N SER A 200 -7.17 -18.10 -4.84
CA SER A 200 -6.72 -17.39 -3.63
C SER A 200 -7.17 -15.93 -3.55
N THR A 201 -7.85 -15.42 -4.59
CA THR A 201 -8.32 -14.03 -4.66
C THR A 201 -9.83 -13.97 -4.54
N LYS A 202 -10.35 -13.32 -3.49
CA LYS A 202 -11.80 -13.13 -3.28
C LYS A 202 -12.16 -11.66 -3.35
N CYS A 203 -13.22 -11.35 -4.07
CA CYS A 203 -13.80 -10.01 -4.16
C CYS A 203 -15.20 -10.08 -3.54
N HIS A 204 -15.44 -9.28 -2.50
CA HIS A 204 -16.74 -9.13 -1.88
C HIS A 204 -17.27 -7.74 -2.17
N PHE A 205 -18.37 -7.65 -2.91
CA PHE A 205 -19.06 -6.40 -3.17
C PHE A 205 -20.19 -6.23 -2.17
N PHE A 206 -20.17 -5.14 -1.41
CA PHE A 206 -21.21 -4.84 -0.44
C PHE A 206 -22.19 -3.83 -1.03
N ALA A 207 -23.47 -4.19 -1.02
CA ALA A 207 -24.56 -3.32 -1.47
C ALA A 207 -25.56 -3.11 -0.32
N ARG A 208 -26.15 -1.92 -0.29
CA ARG A 208 -27.21 -1.60 0.69
C ARG A 208 -28.36 -0.90 0.01
N ASN A 209 -29.53 -1.54 0.05
CA ASN A 209 -30.78 -0.91 -0.30
C ASN A 209 -31.34 -0.12 0.89
N SER A 210 -31.98 1.02 0.63
CA SER A 210 -32.59 1.87 1.67
C SER A 210 -33.56 1.06 2.54
N GLY A 211 -33.40 1.15 3.87
CA GLY A 211 -34.24 0.44 4.83
C GLY A 211 -33.95 -1.07 5.00
N GLN A 212 -32.99 -1.64 4.28
CA GLN A 212 -32.61 -3.05 4.37
C GLN A 212 -31.24 -3.26 5.03
N ARG A 213 -30.95 -4.51 5.42
CA ARG A 213 -29.62 -4.93 5.88
C ARG A 213 -28.64 -4.88 4.69
N ALA A 214 -27.35 -4.71 4.99
CA ALA A 214 -26.32 -4.81 3.97
C ALA A 214 -26.26 -6.26 3.45
N GLU A 215 -26.26 -6.41 2.14
CA GLU A 215 -26.06 -7.67 1.45
C GLU A 215 -24.70 -7.63 0.75
N PHE A 216 -24.16 -8.80 0.42
CA PHE A 216 -22.92 -8.87 -0.33
C PHE A 216 -22.97 -9.93 -1.42
N GLU A 217 -22.23 -9.66 -2.48
CA GLU A 217 -22.01 -10.55 -3.61
C GLU A 217 -20.53 -10.92 -3.69
N THR A 218 -20.21 -12.12 -4.19
CA THR A 218 -18.82 -12.59 -4.29
C THR A 218 -18.50 -13.06 -5.70
N PRO A 219 -18.34 -12.13 -6.66
CA PRO A 219 -17.93 -12.50 -8.00
C PRO A 219 -16.57 -13.23 -7.96
N ALA A 220 -16.50 -14.40 -8.58
CA ALA A 220 -15.28 -15.19 -8.63
C ALA A 220 -14.26 -14.53 -9.57
N MET A 221 -12.99 -14.51 -9.16
CA MET A 221 -11.87 -14.11 -10.02
C MET A 221 -11.49 -15.29 -10.95
N THR A 222 -11.27 -15.01 -12.22
CA THR A 222 -10.78 -15.98 -13.22
C THR A 222 -9.27 -15.84 -13.43
N GLN A 223 -8.65 -16.83 -14.07
CA GLN A 223 -7.20 -16.84 -14.31
C GLN A 223 -6.72 -15.70 -15.24
N ASP A 224 -7.58 -15.19 -16.12
CA ASP A 224 -7.29 -14.02 -16.97
C ASP A 224 -7.54 -12.68 -16.26
N GLY A 225 -7.78 -12.70 -14.94
CA GLY A 225 -8.01 -11.51 -14.12
C GLY A 225 -9.38 -10.86 -14.36
N ARG A 226 -10.37 -11.60 -14.86
CA ARG A 226 -11.76 -11.13 -14.96
C ARG A 226 -12.54 -11.52 -13.72
N LEU A 227 -13.63 -10.81 -13.49
CA LEU A 227 -14.68 -11.24 -12.56
C LEU A 227 -15.72 -12.05 -13.34
N SER A 228 -16.24 -13.11 -12.73
CA SER A 228 -17.31 -13.96 -13.29
C SER A 228 -18.53 -13.16 -13.73
N TYR A 229 -18.80 -12.05 -13.05
CA TYR A 229 -19.78 -11.03 -13.41
C TYR A 229 -19.42 -9.72 -12.70
N TRP A 230 -19.97 -8.60 -13.17
CA TRP A 230 -19.87 -7.30 -12.51
C TRP A 230 -21.17 -7.01 -11.76
N PRO A 231 -21.13 -6.86 -10.43
CA PRO A 231 -22.30 -6.42 -9.66
C PRO A 231 -22.81 -5.05 -10.13
N SER A 232 -24.12 -4.85 -10.06
CA SER A 232 -24.76 -3.56 -10.36
C SER A 232 -24.31 -2.50 -9.35
N GLY A 233 -23.97 -1.29 -9.82
CA GLY A 233 -23.51 -0.20 -8.96
C GLY A 233 -22.04 -0.31 -8.52
N PHE A 234 -21.26 -1.25 -9.07
CA PHE A 234 -19.84 -1.41 -8.74
C PHE A 234 -18.98 -0.33 -9.42
N PHE A 235 -18.89 -0.36 -10.76
CA PHE A 235 -18.13 0.59 -11.59
C PHE A 235 -18.86 0.99 -12.87
N ASP A 236 -20.15 0.68 -12.96
CA ASP A 236 -21.03 1.01 -14.09
C ASP A 236 -21.37 2.51 -14.16
N GLU A 237 -21.15 3.27 -13.09
CA GLU A 237 -21.35 4.72 -13.07
C GLU A 237 -20.48 5.46 -14.10
N TRP A 238 -19.27 4.97 -14.40
CA TRP A 238 -18.42 5.56 -15.43
C TRP A 238 -19.02 5.38 -16.84
N GLU A 239 -19.50 4.18 -17.15
CA GLU A 239 -20.18 3.88 -18.42
C GLU A 239 -21.47 4.70 -18.55
N ARG A 240 -22.31 4.71 -17.49
CA ARG A 240 -23.53 5.54 -17.43
C ARG A 240 -23.25 7.02 -17.62
N SER A 241 -22.16 7.52 -17.03
CA SER A 241 -21.77 8.92 -17.16
C SER A 241 -21.27 9.23 -18.57
N LEU A 242 -20.54 8.30 -19.20
CA LEU A 242 -20.05 8.45 -20.56
C LEU A 242 -21.21 8.48 -21.56
N ASP A 243 -22.18 7.57 -21.42
CA ASP A 243 -23.37 7.54 -22.27
C ASP A 243 -24.11 8.89 -22.23
N ARG A 244 -24.28 9.47 -21.04
CA ARG A 244 -24.91 10.80 -20.86
C ARG A 244 -24.12 11.98 -21.42
N LEU A 245 -22.80 11.83 -21.61
CA LEU A 245 -21.96 12.86 -22.22
C LEU A 245 -21.99 12.80 -23.75
N LEU A 246 -22.40 11.65 -24.31
CA LEU A 246 -22.47 11.39 -25.74
C LEU A 246 -23.88 11.61 -26.32
N ASP A 247 -24.90 11.66 -25.47
CA ASP A 247 -26.29 12.11 -25.76
C ASP A 247 -26.39 13.65 -25.92
#